data_AF-U2C4W0-F1
#
_entry.id   AF-U2C4W0-F1
#
_cell.length_a   1.000
_cell.length_b   1.000
_cell.length_c   1.000
_cell.angle_alpha   90.00
_cell.angle_beta   90.00
_cell.angle_gamma   90.00
#
_symmetry.space_group_name_H-M   'P 1'
#
loop_
_entity.id
_entity.type
_entity.pdbx_description
1 polymer ?
#
loop_
_entity_poly.entity_id
_entity_poly.type
_entity_poly.pdbx_seq_one_letter_code
_entity_poly.pdbx_strand_id
1 'polypeptide(L)'
;MQIIQQTTRINAQEEVQGTIVMYSYEFEKGQNPYVITFTASRKGVDNPYGAPIQGTVTESSFNINNSNSQHSDIELYRHIYDVCLGLIKGESNEKPKANGKEK
;
A
#
# COMPACT_ATOMS: atom_id res chain seq x y z
N MET A 1 30.15 17.05 11.47
CA MET A 1 29.25 16.03 12.06
C MET A 1 28.39 15.50 10.92
N GLN A 2 28.51 14.23 10.53
CA GLN A 2 27.63 13.63 9.51
C GLN A 2 26.50 12.91 10.25
N ILE A 3 25.26 13.31 9.99
CA ILE A 3 24.07 12.59 10.46
C ILE A 3 23.82 11.51 9.40
N ILE A 4 24.05 10.25 9.74
CA ILE A 4 23.67 9.14 8.87
C ILE A 4 22.14 9.01 8.97
N GLN A 5 21.42 9.40 7.91
CA GLN A 5 19.99 9.14 7.79
C GLN A 5 19.78 7.63 7.63
N GLN A 6 19.08 7.01 8.57
CA GLN A 6 18.64 5.61 8.46
C GLN A 6 17.25 5.56 7.86
N THR A 7 17.17 5.21 6.57
CA THR A 7 15.91 4.99 5.87
C THR A 7 15.46 3.54 6.03
N THR A 8 14.23 3.35 6.48
CA THR A 8 13.57 2.03 6.54
C THR A 8 12.63 1.88 5.35
N ARG A 9 12.66 0.71 4.69
CA ARG A 9 11.72 0.35 3.62
C ARG A 9 10.85 -0.82 4.08
N ILE A 10 9.54 -0.69 3.88
CA ILE A 10 8.56 -1.74 4.18
C ILE A 10 7.85 -2.17 2.90
N ASN A 11 7.65 -3.47 2.78
CA ASN A 11 6.67 -4.06 1.86
C ASN A 11 5.73 -4.94 2.69
N ALA A 12 4.44 -4.70 2.58
CA ALA A 12 3.43 -5.45 3.29
C ALA A 12 2.32 -5.90 2.34
N GLN A 13 1.63 -6.98 2.69
CA GLN A 13 0.63 -7.59 1.82
C GLN A 13 -0.58 -8.04 2.64
N GLU A 14 -1.76 -7.89 2.05
CA GLU A 14 -3.01 -8.45 2.56
C GLU A 14 -3.89 -8.97 1.41
N GLU A 15 -4.99 -9.63 1.78
CA GLU A 15 -6.02 -10.07 0.85
C GLU A 15 -7.35 -9.45 1.23
N VAL A 16 -7.96 -8.74 0.28
CA VAL A 16 -9.22 -8.00 0.46
C VAL A 16 -10.14 -8.40 -0.67
N GLN A 17 -11.27 -9.06 -0.35
CA GLN A 17 -12.30 -9.44 -1.32
C GLN A 17 -11.75 -10.21 -2.55
N GLY A 18 -10.83 -11.15 -2.31
CA GLY A 18 -10.19 -11.91 -3.39
C GLY A 18 -9.18 -11.10 -4.21
N THR A 19 -8.76 -9.92 -3.74
CA THR A 19 -7.70 -9.11 -4.34
C THR A 19 -6.48 -9.11 -3.42
N ILE A 20 -5.31 -9.43 -3.96
CA ILE A 20 -4.05 -9.27 -3.23
C ILE A 20 -3.61 -7.83 -3.32
N VAL A 21 -3.51 -7.16 -2.19
CA VAL A 21 -3.02 -5.78 -2.09
C VAL A 21 -1.61 -5.80 -1.52
N MET A 22 -0.68 -5.11 -2.18
CA MET A 22 0.66 -4.86 -1.68
C MET A 22 0.85 -3.37 -1.42
N TYR A 23 1.42 -3.05 -0.27
CA TYR A 23 1.82 -1.69 0.11
C TYR A 23 3.34 -1.60 0.19
N SER A 24 3.89 -0.52 -0.33
CA SER A 24 5.33 -0.22 -0.30
C SER A 24 5.55 1.22 0.13
N TYR A 25 6.39 1.41 1.15
CA TYR A 25 6.69 2.73 1.69
C TYR A 25 8.06 2.80 2.36
N GLU A 26 8.59 4.02 2.45
CA GLU A 26 9.88 4.33 3.04
C GLU A 26 9.73 5.49 4.03
N PHE A 27 10.52 5.46 5.11
CA PHE A 27 10.51 6.51 6.11
C PHE A 27 11.85 6.56 6.86
N GLU A 28 12.20 7.75 7.35
CA GLU A 28 13.35 7.93 8.24
C GLU A 28 13.03 7.46 9.66
N LYS A 29 14.07 7.07 10.41
CA LYS A 29 13.91 6.65 11.80
C LYS A 29 13.17 7.70 12.64
N GLY A 30 12.05 7.30 13.26
CA GLY A 30 11.24 8.17 14.11
C GLY A 30 10.28 9.08 13.35
N GLN A 31 10.15 8.90 12.04
CA GLN A 31 9.15 9.56 11.20
C GLN A 31 8.13 8.52 10.71
N ASN A 32 6.93 8.98 10.34
CA ASN A 32 5.97 8.19 9.60
C ASN A 32 6.25 8.29 8.09
N PRO A 33 5.78 7.33 7.26
CA PRO A 33 5.86 7.48 5.82
C PRO A 33 5.03 8.68 5.35
N TYR A 34 5.62 9.47 4.45
CA TYR A 34 4.91 10.59 3.80
C TYR A 34 3.99 10.10 2.66
N VAL A 35 4.42 9.05 1.96
CA VAL A 35 3.72 8.48 0.81
C VAL A 35 3.77 6.96 0.88
N ILE A 36 2.66 6.34 0.48
CA ILE A 36 2.54 4.89 0.35
C ILE A 36 2.15 4.58 -1.08
N THR A 37 2.90 3.70 -1.73
CA THR A 37 2.54 3.15 -3.03
C THR A 37 1.80 1.85 -2.80
N PHE A 38 0.75 1.58 -3.57
CA PHE A 38 0.06 0.31 -3.53
C PHE A 38 -0.08 -0.31 -4.93
N THR A 39 -0.17 -1.64 -4.95
CA THR A 39 -0.66 -2.42 -6.10
C THR A 39 -1.74 -3.37 -5.62
N ALA A 40 -2.73 -3.65 -6.46
CA ALA A 40 -3.81 -4.59 -6.16
C ALA A 40 -4.11 -5.48 -7.38
N SER A 41 -4.02 -6.79 -7.15
CA SER A 41 -4.17 -7.83 -8.17
C SER A 41 -5.36 -8.72 -7.83
N ARG A 42 -6.40 -8.69 -8.67
CA ARG A 42 -7.61 -9.52 -8.48
C ARG A 42 -7.28 -10.99 -8.73
N LYS A 43 -7.58 -11.88 -7.78
CA LYS A 43 -7.39 -13.34 -7.96
C LYS A 43 -8.44 -13.90 -8.92
N GLY A 44 -8.06 -14.91 -9.70
CA GLY A 44 -8.99 -15.68 -10.54
C GLY A 44 -9.56 -14.91 -11.73
N VAL A 45 -9.16 -13.66 -11.95
CA VAL A 45 -9.39 -12.98 -13.22
C VAL A 45 -8.24 -13.38 -14.13
N ASP A 46 -8.46 -14.39 -14.97
CA ASP A 46 -7.57 -14.76 -16.07
C ASP A 46 -7.58 -13.64 -17.12
N ASN A 47 -7.05 -12.46 -16.76
CA ASN A 47 -6.77 -11.41 -17.71
C ASN A 47 -5.25 -11.33 -17.89
N PRO A 48 -4.70 -12.05 -18.88
CA PRO A 48 -3.26 -11.98 -19.20
C PRO A 48 -2.80 -10.56 -19.60
N TYR A 49 -3.74 -9.62 -19.78
CA TYR A 49 -3.49 -8.20 -20.07
C TYR A 49 -4.00 -7.26 -18.97
N GLY A 50 -4.51 -7.80 -17.86
CA GLY A 50 -5.02 -7.00 -16.75
C GLY A 50 -3.86 -6.39 -15.98
N ALA A 51 -3.52 -5.14 -16.29
CA ALA A 51 -2.61 -4.38 -15.44
C ALA A 51 -3.17 -4.34 -14.01
N PRO A 52 -2.35 -4.57 -12.98
CA PRO A 52 -2.81 -4.44 -11.60
C PRO A 52 -3.29 -3.00 -11.37
N ILE A 53 -4.28 -2.86 -10.49
CA ILE A 53 -4.63 -1.55 -9.95
C ILE A 53 -3.39 -1.06 -9.23
N GLN A 54 -2.99 0.19 -9.45
CA GLN A 54 -1.81 0.75 -8.78
C GLN A 54 -2.06 2.21 -8.44
N GLY A 55 -1.38 2.71 -7.43
CA GLY A 55 -1.57 4.09 -7.04
C GLY A 55 -0.69 4.53 -5.88
N THR A 56 -0.93 5.77 -5.46
CA THR A 56 -0.23 6.39 -4.33
C THR A 56 -1.23 7.03 -3.40
N VAL A 57 -0.92 6.94 -2.10
CA VAL A 57 -1.66 7.58 -1.03
C VAL A 57 -0.72 8.50 -0.28
N THR A 58 -1.21 9.70 -0.02
CA THR A 58 -0.61 10.69 0.90
C THR A 58 -1.71 11.15 1.85
N GLU A 59 -1.37 11.97 2.85
CA GLU A 59 -2.40 12.53 3.75
C GLU A 59 -3.47 13.34 3.00
N SER A 60 -3.10 14.00 1.90
CA SER A 60 -3.96 14.93 1.16
C SER A 60 -4.46 14.42 -0.19
N SER A 61 -3.99 13.26 -0.66
CA SER A 61 -4.36 12.75 -1.98
C SER A 61 -4.38 11.24 -2.07
N PHE A 62 -5.26 10.74 -2.94
CA PHE A 62 -5.38 9.34 -3.29
C PHE A 62 -5.45 9.20 -4.81
N ASN A 63 -4.32 8.83 -5.42
CA ASN A 63 -4.19 8.72 -6.86
C ASN A 63 -4.26 7.25 -7.27
N ILE A 64 -5.14 6.93 -8.21
CA ILE A 64 -5.40 5.55 -8.64
C ILE A 64 -5.27 5.47 -10.15
N ASN A 65 -4.55 4.45 -10.61
CA ASN A 65 -4.53 4.01 -11.99
C ASN A 65 -5.18 2.63 -12.07
N ASN A 66 -6.37 2.58 -12.66
CA ASN A 66 -7.10 1.37 -12.95
C ASN A 66 -7.78 1.51 -14.32
N SER A 67 -7.20 0.87 -15.34
CA SER A 67 -7.71 0.91 -16.71
C SER A 67 -8.97 0.07 -16.91
N ASN A 68 -9.30 -0.82 -15.98
CA ASN A 68 -10.47 -1.70 -16.02
C ASN A 68 -11.24 -1.60 -14.69
N SER A 69 -11.76 -0.39 -14.43
CA SER A 69 -12.51 -0.09 -13.22
C SER A 69 -13.86 -0.80 -13.20
N GLN A 70 -14.18 -1.36 -12.05
CA GLN A 70 -15.42 -2.06 -11.75
C GLN A 70 -16.11 -1.33 -10.60
N HIS A 71 -17.45 -1.34 -10.58
CA HIS A 71 -18.20 -0.68 -9.50
C HIS A 71 -17.84 -1.24 -8.12
N SER A 72 -17.56 -2.54 -8.03
CA SER A 72 -17.12 -3.22 -6.81
C SER A 72 -15.77 -2.75 -6.28
N ASP A 73 -14.95 -2.05 -7.09
CA ASP A 73 -13.65 -1.57 -6.65
C ASP A 73 -13.75 -0.44 -5.59
N ILE A 74 -14.92 0.19 -5.43
CA ILE A 74 -15.08 1.30 -4.48
C ILE A 74 -14.76 0.91 -3.03
N GLU A 75 -15.17 -0.30 -2.62
CA GLU A 75 -14.90 -0.81 -1.27
C GLU A 75 -13.42 -1.17 -1.11
N LEU A 76 -12.78 -1.69 -2.17
CA LEU A 76 -11.34 -1.92 -2.19
C LEU A 76 -10.57 -0.61 -2.05
N TYR A 77 -10.96 0.44 -2.77
CA TYR A 77 -10.34 1.76 -2.69
C TYR A 77 -10.48 2.38 -1.32
N ARG A 78 -11.65 2.27 -0.70
CA ARG A 78 -11.90 2.74 0.66
C ARG A 78 -10.99 2.03 1.66
N HIS A 79 -10.91 0.70 1.61
CA HIS A 79 -10.03 -0.09 2.47
C HIS A 79 -8.56 0.32 2.31
N ILE A 80 -8.07 0.42 1.07
CA ILE A 80 -6.69 0.84 0.77
C ILE A 80 -6.40 2.23 1.35
N TYR A 81 -7.33 3.17 1.18
CA TYR A 81 -7.18 4.53 1.70
C TYR A 81 -7.09 4.54 3.23
N ASP A 82 -7.99 3.84 3.92
CA ASP A 82 -8.04 3.80 5.38
C ASP A 82 -6.76 3.18 5.97
N VAL A 83 -6.29 2.05 5.40
CA VAL A 83 -5.03 1.41 5.81
C VAL A 83 -3.84 2.35 5.60
N CYS A 84 -3.76 2.98 4.42
CA CYS A 84 -2.64 3.87 4.09
C CYS A 84 -2.64 5.12 4.97
N LEU A 85 -3.81 5.72 5.22
CA LEU A 85 -3.93 6.89 6.09
C LEU A 85 -3.55 6.55 7.52
N GLY A 86 -3.95 5.39 8.03
CA GLY A 86 -3.55 4.90 9.35
C GLY A 86 -2.03 4.73 9.48
N LEU A 87 -1.35 4.27 8.43
CA LEU A 87 0.11 4.16 8.39
C LEU A 87 0.81 5.52 8.33
N ILE A 88 0.29 6.46 7.54
CA ILE A 88 0.84 7.82 7.41
C ILE A 88 0.69 8.60 8.73
N LYS A 89 -0.45 8.45 9.40
CA LYS A 89 -0.71 9.11 10.69
C LYS A 89 -0.04 8.41 11.88
N GLY A 90 0.46 7.18 11.70
CA GLY A 90 1.02 6.37 12.78
C GLY A 90 -0.05 5.82 13.74
N GLU A 91 -1.30 5.76 13.30
CA GLU A 91 -2.46 5.27 14.06
C GLU A 91 -2.67 3.74 13.91
N SER A 92 -1.85 3.08 13.08
CA SER A 92 -2.00 1.64 12.79
C SER A 92 -1.62 0.77 14.00
N ASN A 93 -2.63 0.23 14.69
CA ASN A 93 -2.45 -0.76 15.77
C ASN A 93 -2.05 -2.15 15.25
N GLU A 94 -2.28 -2.45 13.97
CA GLU A 94 -1.70 -3.59 13.27
C GLU A 94 -0.72 -3.06 12.23
N LYS A 95 0.59 -3.30 12.46
CA LYS A 95 1.55 -3.22 11.37
C LYS A 95 1.20 -4.33 10.38
N PRO A 96 0.94 -4.05 9.10
CA PRO A 96 0.73 -5.11 8.14
C PRO A 96 1.99 -5.99 8.13
N LYS A 97 1.80 -7.32 8.17
CA LYS A 97 2.88 -8.28 8.43
C LYS A 97 4.03 -8.03 7.46
N ALA A 98 5.15 -7.52 7.97
CA ALA A 98 6.37 -7.40 7.19
C ALA A 98 6.78 -8.81 6.80
N ASN A 99 6.96 -9.06 5.51
CA ASN A 99 7.53 -10.31 5.04
C ASN A 99 9.04 -10.26 5.33
N GLY A 100 9.39 -10.47 6.60
CA GLY A 100 10.77 -10.54 7.08
C GLY A 100 11.44 -11.75 6.46
N LYS A 101 12.29 -11.53 5.45
CA LYS A 101 13.36 -12.48 5.15
C LYS A 101 14.50 -12.15 6.10
N GLU A 102 14.55 -12.85 7.24
CA GLU A 102 15.82 -13.09 7.91
C GLU A 102 16.73 -13.83 6.92
N LYS A 103 17.83 -13.20 6.53
CA LYS A 103 19.05 -13.85 6.06
C LYS A 103 20.24 -13.07 6.56
#